data_AF-A0A353F9V8-F1
#
_entry.id   AF-A0A353F9V8-F1
#
_cell.length_a   1.000
_cell.length_b   1.000
_cell.length_c   1.000
_cell.angle_alpha   90.00
_cell.angle_beta   90.00
_cell.angle_gamma   90.00
#
_symmetry.space_group_name_H-M   'P 1'
#
loop_
_entity.id
_entity.type
_entity.pdbx_description
1 polymer ?
#
loop_
_entity_poly.entity_id
_entity_poly.type
_entity_poly.pdbx_seq_one_letter_code
_entity_poly.pdbx_strand_id
1 'polypeptide(L)'
;MSRILLFLASLFCAFPAFAQTGVFNAEVIIDNPSDKINDASALVNVQGGTPPYHYYWSKTSTDSTASKSLGMAEGASHYVTITDASGNSVKKEFSIPANSLAEHFNGTFKPIVDGFASVIFWDPFYAMGLYDNRVYNDVGKVSKFPNGTVRTNQIPFIVIWLIFGALFFTIRMGGVQFWGWRHSIKLVRGKFDEHDAPGEVTHFQALATAVSATVGLGNIAGVAVAISIGGPGATFWLIIAGLLGMASKFTECTLGVKYRDIGEDGVVEGGPMRYLRKGLARKNMKGLGQVLAVIFAILTIGASFGGGNMFQ
;
A
#
# COMPACT_ATOMS: atom_id res chain seq x y z
N MET A 1 11.79 79.87 0.64
CA MET A 1 12.31 78.49 0.60
C MET A 1 11.34 77.39 1.06
N SER A 2 10.25 77.68 1.78
CA SER A 2 9.38 76.62 2.37
C SER A 2 8.33 76.00 1.43
N ARG A 3 7.83 76.72 0.42
CA ARG A 3 6.74 76.21 -0.45
C ARG A 3 7.20 75.37 -1.66
N ILE A 4 8.44 75.53 -2.10
CA ILE A 4 9.01 74.75 -3.22
C ILE A 4 9.46 73.35 -2.76
N LEU A 5 9.93 73.21 -1.51
CA LEU A 5 10.27 71.90 -0.93
C LEU A 5 9.03 71.02 -0.69
N LEU A 6 7.88 71.61 -0.33
CA LEU A 6 6.63 70.86 -0.14
C LEU A 6 6.05 70.33 -1.46
N PHE A 7 6.24 71.06 -2.57
CA PHE A 7 5.79 70.63 -3.90
C PHE A 7 6.68 69.53 -4.50
N LEU A 8 7.98 69.53 -4.18
CA LEU A 8 8.91 68.47 -4.57
C LEU A 8 8.76 67.21 -3.71
N ALA A 9 8.32 67.32 -2.46
CA ALA A 9 8.02 66.18 -1.60
C ALA A 9 6.70 65.46 -1.99
N SER A 10 5.72 66.17 -2.56
CA SER A 10 4.48 65.56 -3.07
C SER A 10 4.65 64.84 -4.41
N LEU A 11 5.76 65.03 -5.12
CA LEU A 11 6.02 64.39 -6.40
C LEU A 11 6.67 63.00 -6.28
N PHE A 12 7.02 62.56 -5.07
CA PHE A 12 7.73 61.30 -4.81
C PHE A 12 6.86 60.19 -4.18
N CYS A 13 5.56 60.42 -4.01
CA CYS A 13 4.62 59.46 -3.43
C CYS A 13 3.46 59.13 -4.40
N ALA A 14 3.82 58.67 -5.60
CA ALA A 14 2.91 57.91 -6.45
C ALA A 14 3.75 57.11 -7.45
N PHE A 15 4.59 56.19 -6.95
CA PHE A 15 4.85 55.01 -7.76
C PHE A 15 3.56 54.21 -7.72
N PRO A 16 2.81 54.06 -8.83
CA PRO A 16 1.88 52.97 -8.89
C PRO A 16 2.75 51.73 -8.71
N ALA A 17 2.50 50.97 -7.64
CA ALA A 17 2.93 49.58 -7.61
C ALA A 17 2.34 48.98 -8.88
N PHE A 18 3.17 48.78 -9.89
CA PHE A 18 2.87 47.86 -10.96
C PHE A 18 2.68 46.52 -10.25
N ALA A 19 1.44 46.22 -9.87
CA ALA A 19 1.03 44.85 -9.71
C ALA A 19 1.30 44.24 -11.08
N GLN A 20 2.44 43.57 -11.20
CA GLN A 20 2.70 42.72 -12.33
C GLN A 20 1.57 41.68 -12.28
N THR A 21 0.50 41.93 -13.03
CA THR A 21 -0.48 40.92 -13.42
C THR A 21 0.22 39.98 -14.40
N GLY A 22 1.30 39.36 -13.93
CA GLY A 22 1.78 38.12 -14.48
C GLY A 22 0.66 37.12 -14.26
N VAL A 23 0.29 36.42 -15.32
CA VAL A 23 -0.64 35.29 -15.25
C VAL A 23 -0.16 34.40 -14.10
N PHE A 24 -1.01 34.20 -13.10
CA PHE A 24 -0.70 33.32 -11.98
C PHE A 24 -0.34 31.95 -12.56
N ASN A 25 0.93 31.57 -12.42
CA ASN A 25 1.49 30.39 -13.05
C ASN A 25 2.55 29.79 -12.13
N ALA A 26 2.84 28.51 -12.36
CA ALA A 26 3.81 27.76 -11.58
C ALA A 26 4.63 26.87 -12.52
N GLU A 27 5.93 26.82 -12.27
CA GLU A 27 6.87 25.91 -12.91
C GLU A 27 7.31 24.86 -11.88
N VAL A 28 7.39 23.60 -12.32
CA VAL A 28 7.83 22.48 -11.49
C VAL A 28 9.19 22.04 -11.96
N ILE A 29 10.18 22.12 -11.07
CA ILE A 29 11.54 21.63 -11.27
C ILE A 29 11.66 20.28 -10.60
N ILE A 30 12.01 19.26 -11.37
CA ILE A 30 12.13 17.88 -10.90
C ILE A 30 13.60 17.55 -10.69
N ASP A 31 13.89 16.82 -9.63
CA ASP A 31 15.23 16.35 -9.27
C ASP A 31 15.14 14.88 -8.86
N ASN A 32 15.78 14.00 -9.63
CA ASN A 32 15.90 12.58 -9.34
C ASN A 32 17.38 12.27 -9.00
N PRO A 33 17.74 12.20 -7.71
CA PRO A 33 19.13 12.20 -7.28
C PRO A 33 19.81 10.83 -7.37
N SER A 34 19.07 9.71 -7.46
CA SER A 34 19.66 8.37 -7.46
C SER A 34 18.80 7.35 -8.21
N ASP A 35 19.24 6.09 -8.20
CA ASP A 35 18.53 4.94 -8.81
C ASP A 35 17.59 4.24 -7.81
N LYS A 36 17.31 4.86 -6.65
CA LYS A 36 16.47 4.30 -5.60
C LYS A 36 15.02 4.73 -5.78
N ILE A 37 14.10 3.79 -5.59
CA ILE A 37 12.67 4.09 -5.61
C ILE A 37 12.27 5.08 -4.50
N ASN A 38 11.36 5.99 -4.85
CA ASN A 38 10.71 6.96 -3.97
C ASN A 38 11.68 7.95 -3.29
N ASP A 39 12.70 8.43 -3.99
CA ASP A 39 13.66 9.42 -3.47
C ASP A 39 13.68 10.74 -4.25
N ALA A 40 13.00 10.82 -5.40
CA ALA A 40 12.91 12.02 -6.20
C ALA A 40 12.24 13.19 -5.48
N SER A 41 12.49 14.40 -5.95
CA SER A 41 11.91 15.62 -5.42
C SER A 41 11.39 16.54 -6.52
N ALA A 42 10.40 17.36 -6.15
CA ALA A 42 9.83 18.37 -7.01
C ALA A 42 9.78 19.71 -6.26
N LEU A 43 10.29 20.76 -6.88
CA LEU A 43 10.28 22.14 -6.40
C LEU A 43 9.35 22.97 -7.28
N VAL A 44 8.49 23.78 -6.67
CA VAL A 44 7.58 24.68 -7.38
C VAL A 44 8.07 26.11 -7.29
N ASN A 45 8.33 26.72 -8.45
CA ASN A 45 8.56 28.15 -8.58
C ASN A 45 7.28 28.83 -9.07
N VAL A 46 6.71 29.72 -8.24
CA VAL A 46 5.48 30.45 -8.55
C VAL A 46 5.83 31.80 -9.19
N GLN A 47 5.11 32.17 -10.25
CA GLN A 47 5.21 33.47 -10.90
C GLN A 47 3.82 34.14 -10.90
N GLY A 48 3.75 35.38 -10.42
CA GLY A 48 2.48 36.11 -10.26
C GLY A 48 1.65 35.63 -9.06
N GLY A 49 0.42 36.15 -8.92
CA GLY A 49 -0.48 35.86 -7.79
C GLY A 49 -0.22 36.72 -6.54
N THR A 50 -1.02 36.50 -5.49
CA THR A 50 -0.89 37.22 -4.20
C THR A 50 -0.34 36.30 -3.10
N PRO A 51 0.88 36.52 -2.58
CA PRO A 51 1.39 35.78 -1.43
C PRO A 51 0.53 36.02 -0.16
N PRO A 52 0.51 35.09 0.81
CA PRO A 52 1.19 33.79 0.84
C PRO A 52 0.56 32.72 -0.07
N TYR A 53 1.35 31.73 -0.47
CA TYR A 53 0.91 30.60 -1.30
C TYR A 53 0.76 29.32 -0.47
N HIS A 54 -0.21 28.50 -0.85
CA HIS A 54 -0.40 27.14 -0.34
C HIS A 54 -0.23 26.11 -1.46
N TYR A 55 0.52 25.04 -1.17
CA TYR A 55 0.90 23.97 -2.09
C TYR A 55 0.24 22.65 -1.69
N TYR A 56 -0.79 22.25 -2.43
CA TYR A 56 -1.50 20.99 -2.23
C TYR A 56 -0.90 19.92 -3.14
N TRP A 57 0.13 19.24 -2.63
CA TRP A 57 0.80 18.14 -3.32
C TRP A 57 -0.04 16.87 -3.34
N SER A 58 0.10 16.07 -4.41
CA SER A 58 -0.49 14.73 -4.48
C SER A 58 0.04 13.78 -3.39
N LYS A 59 1.25 14.05 -2.87
CA LYS A 59 1.80 13.37 -1.69
C LYS A 59 1.27 14.01 -0.41
N THR A 60 0.49 13.25 0.36
CA THR A 60 -0.22 13.76 1.55
C THR A 60 0.67 14.11 2.74
N SER A 61 1.90 13.58 2.79
CA SER A 61 2.85 13.88 3.86
C SER A 61 3.57 15.22 3.69
N THR A 62 3.51 15.84 2.50
CA THR A 62 4.16 17.12 2.24
C THR A 62 3.32 18.25 2.82
N ASP A 63 3.95 19.20 3.53
CA ASP A 63 3.26 20.32 4.15
C ASP A 63 2.64 21.27 3.10
N SER A 64 1.45 21.81 3.39
CA SER A 64 0.74 22.75 2.53
C SER A 64 1.46 24.10 2.34
N THR A 65 2.50 24.39 3.11
CA THR A 65 3.35 25.58 2.97
C THR A 65 4.66 25.27 2.24
N ALA A 66 4.98 24.00 2.02
CA ALA A 66 6.23 23.60 1.40
C ALA A 66 6.16 23.71 -0.13
N SER A 67 6.99 24.59 -0.70
CA SER A 67 7.19 24.69 -2.15
C SER A 67 8.00 23.52 -2.72
N LYS A 68 8.56 22.65 -1.88
CA LYS A 68 9.30 21.44 -2.29
C LYS A 68 8.67 20.18 -1.66
N SER A 69 8.46 19.15 -2.47
CA SER A 69 8.06 17.81 -2.03
C SER A 69 9.21 16.83 -2.23
N LEU A 70 9.49 16.00 -1.22
CA LEU A 70 10.60 15.03 -1.19
C LEU A 70 10.08 13.58 -1.22
N GLY A 71 10.90 12.65 -1.71
CA GLY A 71 10.63 11.21 -1.75
C GLY A 71 9.41 10.85 -2.58
N MET A 72 9.27 11.48 -3.74
CA MET A 72 8.18 11.26 -4.69
C MET A 72 8.46 10.00 -5.53
N ALA A 73 7.41 9.36 -6.05
CA ALA A 73 7.58 8.13 -6.82
C ALA A 73 8.01 8.43 -8.26
N GLU A 74 9.05 7.79 -8.73
CA GLU A 74 9.53 7.88 -10.10
C GLU A 74 8.65 7.04 -11.04
N GLY A 75 8.59 7.41 -12.31
CA GLY A 75 7.80 6.73 -13.33
C GLY A 75 6.28 6.85 -13.15
N ALA A 76 5.81 7.71 -12.24
CA ALA A 76 4.39 7.94 -11.97
C ALA A 76 3.99 9.40 -12.19
N SER A 77 2.71 9.63 -12.50
CA SER A 77 2.14 10.98 -12.61
C SER A 77 1.85 11.57 -11.24
N HIS A 78 2.29 12.82 -11.06
CA HIS A 78 2.10 13.62 -9.86
C HIS A 78 1.40 14.94 -10.20
N TYR A 79 0.85 15.58 -9.18
CA TYR A 79 0.29 16.91 -9.34
C TYR A 79 0.50 17.75 -8.09
N VAL A 80 0.48 19.06 -8.29
CA VAL A 80 0.45 20.06 -7.24
C VAL A 80 -0.58 21.13 -7.60
N THR A 81 -1.43 21.49 -6.65
CA THR A 81 -2.34 22.62 -6.78
C THR A 81 -1.80 23.76 -5.91
N ILE A 82 -1.40 24.86 -6.53
CA ILE A 82 -0.95 26.06 -5.84
C ILE A 82 -2.14 26.99 -5.70
N THR A 83 -2.41 27.50 -4.50
CA THR A 83 -3.46 28.50 -4.25
C THR A 83 -2.84 29.74 -3.64
N ASP A 84 -3.21 30.92 -4.15
CA ASP A 84 -2.78 32.21 -3.63
C ASP A 84 -3.71 32.73 -2.52
N ALA A 85 -3.34 33.83 -1.85
CA ALA A 85 -4.13 34.43 -0.78
C ALA A 85 -5.47 35.02 -1.26
N SER A 86 -5.59 35.30 -2.55
CA SER A 86 -6.79 35.82 -3.20
C SER A 86 -7.77 34.70 -3.62
N GLY A 87 -7.39 33.43 -3.40
CA GLY A 87 -8.19 32.26 -3.74
C GLY A 87 -8.03 31.77 -5.18
N ASN A 88 -7.11 32.32 -5.96
CA ASN A 88 -6.79 31.81 -7.30
C ASN A 88 -5.97 30.53 -7.17
N SER A 89 -6.25 29.53 -8.01
CA SER A 89 -5.55 28.24 -8.00
C SER A 89 -5.00 27.86 -9.37
N VAL A 90 -3.78 27.30 -9.38
CA VAL A 90 -3.13 26.69 -10.56
C VAL A 90 -2.78 25.25 -10.24
N LYS A 91 -3.26 24.32 -11.06
CA LYS A 91 -2.88 22.90 -10.99
C LYS A 91 -1.78 22.62 -12.01
N LYS A 92 -0.70 21.98 -11.57
CA LYS A 92 0.36 21.46 -12.43
C LYS A 92 0.46 19.96 -12.27
N GLU A 93 0.36 19.26 -13.39
CA GLU A 93 0.60 17.82 -13.47
C GLU A 93 1.97 17.60 -14.10
N PHE A 94 2.74 16.67 -13.56
CA PHE A 94 4.09 16.37 -14.01
C PHE A 94 4.40 14.90 -13.77
N SER A 95 5.35 14.35 -14.53
CA SER A 95 5.83 12.98 -14.35
C SER A 95 7.31 13.01 -14.04
N ILE A 96 7.72 12.24 -13.05
CA ILE A 96 9.13 12.10 -12.70
C ILE A 96 9.72 10.99 -13.58
N PRO A 97 10.78 11.24 -14.37
CA PRO A 97 11.40 10.20 -15.18
C PRO A 97 12.06 9.15 -14.29
N ALA A 98 11.89 7.88 -14.67
CA ALA A 98 12.57 6.76 -14.05
C ALA A 98 13.95 6.56 -14.71
N ASN A 99 14.98 6.38 -13.88
CA ASN A 99 16.36 6.13 -14.29
C ASN A 99 16.74 4.64 -14.16
N SER A 100 16.11 3.93 -13.23
CA SER A 100 16.43 2.53 -12.92
C SER A 100 15.33 1.55 -13.32
N LEU A 101 15.68 0.27 -13.48
CA LEU A 101 14.70 -0.80 -13.73
C LEU A 101 13.65 -0.90 -12.61
N ALA A 102 14.06 -0.68 -11.36
CA ALA A 102 13.16 -0.72 -10.22
C ALA A 102 12.14 0.44 -10.26
N GLU A 103 12.57 1.64 -10.64
CA GLU A 103 11.70 2.79 -10.83
C GLU A 103 10.75 2.60 -12.02
N HIS A 104 11.25 2.09 -13.15
CA HIS A 104 10.41 1.75 -14.31
C HIS A 104 9.35 0.71 -13.95
N PHE A 105 9.74 -0.31 -13.18
CA PHE A 105 8.81 -1.33 -12.69
C PHE A 105 7.76 -0.69 -11.77
N ASN A 106 8.18 0.09 -10.77
CA ASN A 106 7.27 0.78 -9.85
C ASN A 106 6.29 1.68 -10.60
N GLY A 107 6.77 2.54 -11.50
CA GLY A 107 5.96 3.43 -12.31
C GLY A 107 4.96 2.71 -13.22
N THR A 108 5.34 1.58 -13.81
CA THR A 108 4.47 0.77 -14.68
C THR A 108 3.36 0.08 -13.88
N PHE A 109 3.68 -0.47 -12.71
CA PHE A 109 2.72 -1.22 -11.91
C PHE A 109 1.86 -0.34 -11.02
N LYS A 110 2.33 0.85 -10.63
CA LYS A 110 1.61 1.74 -9.72
C LYS A 110 0.17 2.07 -10.17
N PRO A 111 -0.12 2.47 -11.42
CA PRO A 111 -1.49 2.70 -11.87
C PRO A 111 -2.38 1.46 -11.80
N ILE A 112 -1.83 0.28 -12.08
CA ILE A 112 -2.54 -1.00 -12.01
C ILE A 112 -2.88 -1.32 -10.55
N VAL A 113 -1.91 -1.16 -9.65
CA VAL A 113 -2.08 -1.36 -8.22
C VAL A 113 -3.07 -0.36 -7.64
N ASP A 114 -2.99 0.92 -8.01
CA ASP A 114 -3.93 1.96 -7.55
C ASP A 114 -5.37 1.65 -8.02
N GLY A 115 -5.53 1.20 -9.27
CA GLY A 115 -6.81 0.74 -9.80
C GLY A 115 -7.38 -0.45 -9.03
N PHE A 116 -6.57 -1.49 -8.78
CA PHE A 116 -7.00 -2.63 -7.97
C PHE A 116 -7.30 -2.22 -6.53
N ALA A 117 -6.45 -1.39 -5.93
CA ALA A 117 -6.57 -0.89 -4.57
C ALA A 117 -7.89 -0.13 -4.38
N SER A 118 -8.32 0.64 -5.38
CA SER A 118 -9.60 1.36 -5.35
C SER A 118 -10.82 0.44 -5.16
N VAL A 119 -10.71 -0.85 -5.54
CA VAL A 119 -11.76 -1.85 -5.38
C VAL A 119 -11.58 -2.62 -4.08
N ILE A 120 -10.39 -3.16 -3.82
CA ILE A 120 -10.17 -4.04 -2.66
C ILE A 120 -10.08 -3.29 -1.32
N PHE A 121 -9.63 -2.04 -1.34
CA PHE A 121 -9.60 -1.16 -0.17
C PHE A 121 -10.79 -0.21 -0.12
N TRP A 122 -11.77 -0.39 -1.02
CA TRP A 122 -13.03 0.33 -0.94
C TRP A 122 -13.76 0.03 0.37
N ASP A 123 -14.46 1.04 0.90
CA ASP A 123 -15.18 0.96 2.15
C ASP A 123 -16.70 0.90 1.92
N PRO A 124 -17.29 -0.31 1.98
CA PRO A 124 -18.73 -0.46 1.80
C PRO A 124 -19.53 0.13 2.95
N PHE A 125 -19.00 0.19 4.17
CA PHE A 125 -19.75 0.63 5.35
C PHE A 125 -19.91 2.14 5.39
N TYR A 126 -18.85 2.86 5.02
CA TYR A 126 -18.94 4.31 4.82
C TYR A 126 -19.89 4.64 3.66
N ALA A 127 -19.82 3.89 2.54
CA ALA A 127 -20.73 4.08 1.40
C ALA A 127 -22.21 3.82 1.75
N MET A 128 -22.48 2.91 2.69
CA MET A 128 -23.81 2.65 3.24
C MET A 128 -24.23 3.66 4.33
N GLY A 129 -23.38 4.61 4.71
CA GLY A 129 -23.67 5.61 5.74
C GLY A 129 -23.70 5.06 7.16
N LEU A 130 -23.05 3.92 7.42
CA LEU A 130 -23.09 3.25 8.72
C LEU A 130 -22.16 3.89 9.76
N TYR A 131 -21.16 4.65 9.32
CA TYR A 131 -20.23 5.36 10.21
C TYR A 131 -19.53 6.53 9.51
N ASP A 132 -18.97 7.47 10.28
CA ASP A 132 -18.11 8.54 9.77
C ASP A 132 -16.65 8.08 9.75
N ASN A 133 -16.02 8.14 8.58
CA ASN A 133 -14.62 7.72 8.41
C ASN A 133 -13.61 8.83 8.74
N ARG A 134 -14.03 10.03 9.11
CA ARG A 134 -13.12 11.14 9.46
C ARG A 134 -12.44 10.89 10.80
N VAL A 135 -11.15 11.18 10.88
CA VAL A 135 -10.38 11.10 12.14
C VAL A 135 -10.53 12.40 12.90
N TYR A 136 -10.92 12.32 14.18
CA TYR A 136 -11.04 13.47 15.07
C TYR A 136 -9.87 13.52 16.05
N ASN A 137 -9.43 14.73 16.39
CA ASN A 137 -8.45 14.94 17.45
C ASN A 137 -9.13 14.93 18.84
N ASP A 138 -8.33 15.01 19.90
CA ASP A 138 -8.79 14.98 21.30
C ASP A 138 -9.77 16.12 21.67
N VAL A 139 -9.89 17.13 20.80
CA VAL A 139 -10.78 18.31 20.95
C VAL A 139 -12.03 18.19 20.04
N GLY A 140 -12.24 17.04 19.38
CA GLY A 140 -13.39 16.79 18.51
C GLY A 140 -13.36 17.53 17.17
N LYS A 141 -12.22 18.08 16.75
CA LYS A 141 -12.02 18.66 15.41
C LYS A 141 -11.47 17.61 14.45
N VAL A 142 -11.87 17.70 13.19
CA VAL A 142 -11.36 16.82 12.13
C VAL A 142 -9.85 17.02 11.95
N SER A 143 -9.10 15.95 12.13
CA SER A 143 -7.66 15.90 11.91
C SER A 143 -7.35 16.03 10.42
N LYS A 144 -6.38 16.87 10.08
CA LYS A 144 -5.92 17.07 8.71
C LYS A 144 -4.48 16.56 8.53
N PHE A 145 -4.13 16.16 7.32
CA PHE A 145 -2.75 15.95 6.92
C PHE A 145 -2.01 17.30 6.80
N PRO A 146 -0.67 17.32 6.79
CA PRO A 146 0.11 18.54 6.58
C PRO A 146 -0.26 19.31 5.30
N ASN A 147 -0.67 18.59 4.24
CA ASN A 147 -1.18 19.20 3.01
C ASN A 147 -2.62 19.76 3.12
N GLY A 148 -3.26 19.69 4.30
CA GLY A 148 -4.60 20.22 4.53
C GLY A 148 -5.75 19.28 4.17
N THR A 149 -5.51 18.09 3.60
CA THR A 149 -6.58 17.11 3.35
C THR A 149 -7.05 16.47 4.66
N VAL A 150 -8.33 16.08 4.73
CA VAL A 150 -8.88 15.43 5.91
C VAL A 150 -8.28 14.02 6.06
N ARG A 151 -7.86 13.67 7.28
CA ARG A 151 -7.48 12.30 7.60
C ARG A 151 -8.72 11.43 7.71
N THR A 152 -8.74 10.32 6.99
CA THR A 152 -9.81 9.33 7.04
C THR A 152 -9.27 7.95 7.43
N ASN A 153 -10.04 7.21 8.21
CA ASN A 153 -9.80 5.81 8.56
C ASN A 153 -10.92 4.98 7.92
N GLN A 154 -10.60 4.35 6.81
CA GLN A 154 -11.51 3.46 6.09
C GLN A 154 -11.40 2.02 6.60
N ILE A 155 -12.51 1.28 6.59
CA ILE A 155 -12.52 -0.17 6.82
C ILE A 155 -12.42 -0.86 5.47
N PRO A 156 -11.26 -1.45 5.12
CA PRO A 156 -11.07 -2.01 3.79
C PRO A 156 -11.96 -3.24 3.58
N PHE A 157 -12.63 -3.31 2.43
CA PHE A 157 -13.44 -4.47 2.04
C PHE A 157 -12.67 -5.80 2.15
N ILE A 158 -11.40 -5.81 1.73
CA ILE A 158 -10.54 -6.99 1.78
C ILE A 158 -10.37 -7.55 3.20
N VAL A 159 -10.32 -6.70 4.23
CA VAL A 159 -10.17 -7.14 5.62
C VAL A 159 -11.40 -7.95 6.05
N ILE A 160 -12.59 -7.45 5.72
CA ILE A 160 -13.87 -8.12 6.01
C ILE A 160 -13.92 -9.47 5.28
N TRP A 161 -13.56 -9.47 4.00
CA TRP A 161 -13.55 -10.66 3.16
C TRP A 161 -12.61 -11.75 3.72
N LEU A 162 -11.42 -11.35 4.17
CA LEU A 162 -10.45 -12.26 4.78
C LEU A 162 -10.92 -12.79 6.14
N ILE A 163 -11.50 -11.95 6.99
CA ILE A 163 -12.06 -12.37 8.28
C ILE A 163 -13.20 -13.35 8.06
N PHE A 164 -14.13 -13.05 7.13
CA PHE A 164 -15.23 -13.94 6.79
C PHE A 164 -14.72 -15.30 6.28
N GLY A 165 -13.75 -15.30 5.37
CA GLY A 165 -13.12 -16.54 4.88
C GLY A 165 -12.45 -17.33 6.00
N ALA A 166 -11.73 -16.65 6.90
CA ALA A 166 -11.05 -17.29 8.03
C ALA A 166 -12.03 -17.88 9.06
N LEU A 167 -13.14 -17.19 9.32
CA LEU A 167 -14.23 -17.70 10.15
C LEU A 167 -14.89 -18.92 9.51
N PHE A 168 -15.18 -18.84 8.20
CA PHE A 168 -15.73 -19.98 7.45
C PHE A 168 -14.81 -21.21 7.55
N PHE A 169 -13.51 -21.06 7.30
CA PHE A 169 -12.55 -22.16 7.41
C PHE A 169 -12.39 -22.64 8.85
N THR A 170 -12.39 -21.74 9.82
CA THR A 170 -12.37 -22.10 11.25
C THR A 170 -13.53 -23.03 11.58
N ILE A 171 -14.77 -22.63 11.25
CA ILE A 171 -15.96 -23.44 11.53
C ILE A 171 -15.93 -24.75 10.72
N ARG A 172 -15.59 -24.68 9.44
CA ARG A 172 -15.60 -25.84 8.53
C ARG A 172 -14.56 -26.90 8.87
N MET A 173 -13.42 -26.48 9.41
CA MET A 173 -12.34 -27.36 9.89
C MET A 173 -12.49 -27.69 11.39
N GLY A 174 -13.62 -27.29 11.99
CA GLY A 174 -13.98 -27.55 13.38
C GLY A 174 -13.32 -26.62 14.41
N GLY A 175 -12.37 -25.77 14.04
CA GLY A 175 -11.51 -25.05 14.98
C GLY A 175 -10.13 -25.70 15.14
N VAL A 176 -9.64 -26.34 14.08
CA VAL A 176 -8.35 -27.06 14.04
C VAL A 176 -7.18 -26.30 14.66
N GLN A 177 -7.17 -24.97 14.60
CA GLN A 177 -6.12 -24.14 15.21
C GLN A 177 -6.01 -24.32 16.74
N PHE A 178 -7.10 -24.66 17.43
CA PHE A 178 -7.12 -24.76 18.91
C PHE A 178 -6.56 -26.10 19.43
N TRP A 179 -6.65 -27.18 18.65
CA TRP A 179 -6.18 -28.51 19.07
C TRP A 179 -5.08 -29.11 18.18
N GLY A 180 -5.05 -28.75 16.88
CA GLY A 180 -4.12 -29.30 15.90
C GLY A 180 -2.67 -28.92 16.14
N TRP A 181 -2.41 -27.80 16.84
CA TRP A 181 -1.06 -27.34 17.16
C TRP A 181 -0.24 -28.34 17.99
N ARG A 182 -0.89 -29.18 18.81
CA ARG A 182 -0.20 -30.24 19.56
C ARG A 182 0.31 -31.35 18.64
N HIS A 183 -0.43 -31.66 17.59
CA HIS A 183 -0.04 -32.65 16.60
C HIS A 183 1.05 -32.10 15.67
N SER A 184 0.95 -30.83 15.27
CA SER A 184 1.98 -30.19 14.43
C SER A 184 3.36 -30.18 15.10
N ILE A 185 3.45 -29.91 16.41
CA ILE A 185 4.73 -30.00 17.13
C ILE A 185 5.32 -31.42 17.09
N LYS A 186 4.49 -32.46 17.18
CA LYS A 186 4.95 -33.86 17.10
C LYS A 186 5.45 -34.21 15.68
N LEU A 187 4.78 -33.71 14.65
CA LEU A 187 5.21 -33.84 13.24
C LEU A 187 6.57 -33.20 13.01
N VAL A 188 6.73 -31.94 13.45
CA VAL A 188 7.98 -31.16 13.25
C VAL A 188 9.16 -31.76 14.03
N ARG A 189 8.90 -32.47 15.14
CA ARG A 189 9.90 -33.22 15.89
C ARG A 189 10.29 -34.57 15.25
N GLY A 190 9.73 -34.89 14.09
CA GLY A 190 10.02 -36.12 13.35
C GLY A 190 9.38 -37.38 13.91
N LYS A 191 8.43 -37.26 14.85
CA LYS A 191 7.78 -38.44 15.46
C LYS A 191 6.94 -39.25 14.46
N PHE A 192 6.58 -38.66 13.34
CA PHE A 192 5.76 -39.25 12.27
C PHE A 192 6.49 -39.24 10.92
N ASP A 193 7.83 -39.14 10.93
CA ASP A 193 8.61 -39.21 9.71
C ASP A 193 8.73 -40.69 9.27
N GLU A 194 8.31 -40.98 8.05
CA GLU A 194 8.47 -42.29 7.41
C GLU A 194 9.60 -42.19 6.37
N HIS A 195 10.50 -43.18 6.34
CA HIS A 195 11.71 -43.12 5.50
C HIS A 195 11.40 -43.14 4.00
N ASP A 196 10.33 -43.83 3.60
CA ASP A 196 9.92 -44.02 2.20
C ASP A 196 8.74 -43.10 1.80
N ALA A 197 8.36 -42.14 2.65
CA ALA A 197 7.27 -41.23 2.34
C ALA A 197 7.65 -40.29 1.18
N PRO A 198 6.77 -40.12 0.17
CA PRO A 198 7.09 -39.29 -0.98
C PRO A 198 7.16 -37.80 -0.62
N GLY A 199 8.32 -37.19 -0.84
CA GLY A 199 8.58 -35.76 -0.61
C GLY A 199 10.07 -35.40 -0.70
N GLU A 200 10.38 -34.16 -1.08
CA GLU A 200 11.76 -33.66 -1.21
C GLU A 200 12.37 -33.20 0.12
N VAL A 201 11.51 -32.76 1.05
CA VAL A 201 11.92 -32.10 2.29
C VAL A 201 11.19 -32.71 3.49
N THR A 202 11.90 -32.76 4.62
CA THR A 202 11.32 -33.20 5.90
C THR A 202 10.26 -32.20 6.40
N HIS A 203 9.40 -32.63 7.32
CA HIS A 203 8.41 -31.74 7.94
C HIS A 203 9.06 -30.50 8.59
N PHE A 204 10.23 -30.66 9.21
CA PHE A 204 10.97 -29.54 9.81
C PHE A 204 11.50 -28.59 8.74
N GLN A 205 12.12 -29.10 7.67
CA GLN A 205 12.62 -28.27 6.57
C GLN A 205 11.49 -27.50 5.89
N ALA A 206 10.35 -28.14 5.63
CA ALA A 206 9.17 -27.47 5.08
C ALA A 206 8.67 -26.33 5.98
N LEU A 207 8.61 -26.56 7.30
CA LEU A 207 8.27 -25.51 8.26
C LEU A 207 9.29 -24.38 8.26
N ALA A 208 10.59 -24.70 8.31
CA ALA A 208 11.66 -23.71 8.34
C ALA A 208 11.64 -22.82 7.10
N THR A 209 11.45 -23.41 5.91
CA THR A 209 11.30 -22.65 4.65
C THR A 209 10.08 -21.74 4.69
N ALA A 210 8.93 -22.23 5.16
CA ALA A 210 7.71 -21.41 5.26
C ALA A 210 7.84 -20.27 6.28
N VAL A 211 8.47 -20.51 7.42
CA VAL A 211 8.72 -19.48 8.45
C VAL A 211 9.72 -18.45 7.95
N SER A 212 10.81 -18.88 7.30
CA SER A 212 11.80 -17.99 6.69
C SER A 212 11.14 -17.05 5.67
N ALA A 213 10.26 -17.56 4.80
CA ALA A 213 9.57 -16.76 3.80
C ALA A 213 8.52 -15.79 4.38
N THR A 214 8.02 -16.04 5.60
CA THR A 214 6.96 -15.24 6.21
C THR A 214 7.46 -14.29 7.29
N VAL A 215 8.57 -14.59 7.95
CA VAL A 215 9.20 -13.73 8.95
C VAL A 215 10.21 -12.82 8.27
N GLY A 216 9.84 -11.55 8.10
CA GLY A 216 10.72 -10.54 7.54
C GLY A 216 10.55 -9.17 8.19
N LEU A 217 11.28 -8.18 7.67
CA LEU A 217 11.22 -6.78 8.13
C LEU A 217 9.78 -6.27 8.18
N GLY A 218 8.94 -6.66 7.22
CA GLY A 218 7.52 -6.32 7.17
C GLY A 218 6.71 -6.74 8.40
N ASN A 219 7.00 -7.88 9.02
CA ASN A 219 6.28 -8.31 10.23
C ASN A 219 6.71 -7.51 11.45
N ILE A 220 7.98 -7.09 11.52
CA ILE A 220 8.50 -6.34 12.67
C ILE A 220 8.10 -4.86 12.54
N ALA A 221 8.45 -4.24 11.41
CA ALA A 221 8.15 -2.84 11.12
C ALA A 221 6.64 -2.60 10.96
N GLY A 222 5.92 -3.52 10.31
CA GLY A 222 4.47 -3.41 10.12
C GLY A 222 3.71 -3.45 11.44
N VAL A 223 4.12 -4.30 12.39
CA VAL A 223 3.54 -4.32 13.74
C VAL A 223 3.84 -3.02 14.48
N ALA A 224 5.07 -2.49 14.38
CA ALA A 224 5.42 -1.20 14.98
C ALA A 224 4.57 -0.05 14.42
N VAL A 225 4.37 0.00 13.10
CA VAL A 225 3.51 0.99 12.44
C VAL A 225 2.04 0.81 12.86
N ALA A 226 1.54 -0.42 12.91
CA ALA A 226 0.17 -0.71 13.31
C ALA A 226 -0.12 -0.27 14.74
N ILE A 227 0.81 -0.50 15.68
CA ILE A 227 0.68 -0.05 17.08
C ILE A 227 0.82 1.47 17.18
N SER A 228 1.73 2.08 16.41
CA SER A 228 1.93 3.53 16.42
C SER A 228 0.70 4.30 15.93
N ILE A 229 -0.01 3.76 14.93
CA ILE A 229 -1.21 4.38 14.36
C ILE A 229 -2.48 3.96 15.11
N GLY A 230 -2.62 2.67 15.44
CA GLY A 230 -3.82 2.08 16.04
C GLY A 230 -3.84 2.04 17.57
N GLY A 231 -2.75 2.44 18.21
CA GLY A 231 -2.59 2.38 19.66
C GLY A 231 -2.36 0.95 20.20
N PRO A 232 -2.29 0.79 21.54
CA PRO A 232 -1.97 -0.50 22.17
C PRO A 232 -3.03 -1.59 21.90
N GLY A 233 -4.27 -1.22 21.59
CA GLY A 233 -5.33 -2.16 21.23
C GLY A 233 -5.07 -2.90 19.92
N ALA A 234 -4.20 -2.38 19.03
CA ALA A 234 -3.85 -3.03 17.77
C ALA A 234 -3.23 -4.42 17.99
N THR A 235 -2.42 -4.58 19.05
CA THR A 235 -1.76 -5.86 19.38
C THR A 235 -2.77 -6.97 19.62
N PHE A 236 -3.85 -6.69 20.35
CA PHE A 236 -4.90 -7.67 20.61
C PHE A 236 -5.53 -8.15 19.30
N TRP A 237 -5.88 -7.23 18.41
CA TRP A 237 -6.50 -7.55 17.13
C TRP A 237 -5.55 -8.28 16.16
N LEU A 238 -4.26 -7.96 16.17
CA LEU A 238 -3.25 -8.69 15.40
C LEU A 238 -3.16 -10.16 15.82
N ILE A 239 -3.22 -10.44 17.13
CA ILE A 239 -3.22 -11.81 17.66
C ILE A 239 -4.48 -12.55 17.19
N ILE A 240 -5.66 -11.93 17.32
CA ILE A 240 -6.93 -12.54 16.89
C ILE A 240 -6.94 -12.81 15.38
N ALA A 241 -6.47 -11.86 14.56
CA ALA A 241 -6.34 -12.03 13.13
C ALA A 241 -5.38 -13.18 12.77
N GLY A 242 -4.25 -13.29 13.46
CA GLY A 242 -3.31 -14.40 13.31
C GLY A 242 -3.93 -15.75 13.69
N LEU A 243 -4.68 -15.81 14.80
CA LEU A 243 -5.40 -17.00 15.24
C LEU A 243 -6.42 -17.48 14.21
N LEU A 244 -7.21 -16.57 13.64
CA LEU A 244 -8.17 -16.89 12.57
C LEU A 244 -7.45 -17.28 11.26
N GLY A 245 -6.35 -16.59 10.93
CA GLY A 245 -5.54 -16.86 9.74
C GLY A 245 -4.93 -18.26 9.71
N MET A 246 -4.66 -18.87 10.88
CA MET A 246 -4.16 -20.24 10.96
C MET A 246 -5.09 -21.26 10.29
N ALA A 247 -6.41 -21.11 10.42
CA ALA A 247 -7.37 -22.01 9.79
C ALA A 247 -7.36 -21.89 8.25
N SER A 248 -7.25 -20.66 7.75
CA SER A 248 -7.10 -20.39 6.32
C SER A 248 -5.82 -20.99 5.76
N LYS A 249 -4.68 -20.77 6.42
CA LYS A 249 -3.39 -21.34 6.01
C LYS A 249 -3.36 -22.86 6.11
N PHE A 250 -3.94 -23.44 7.15
CA PHE A 250 -4.10 -24.89 7.25
C PHE A 250 -4.88 -25.46 6.07
N THR A 251 -5.98 -24.80 5.68
CA THR A 251 -6.80 -25.24 4.55
C THR A 251 -6.04 -25.14 3.23
N GLU A 252 -5.34 -24.02 3.01
CA GLU A 252 -4.51 -23.79 1.82
C GLU A 252 -3.42 -24.87 1.68
N CYS A 253 -2.64 -25.11 2.74
CA CYS A 253 -1.59 -26.13 2.75
C CYS A 253 -2.17 -27.53 2.55
N THR A 254 -3.29 -27.84 3.20
CA THR A 254 -3.96 -29.15 3.05
C THR A 254 -4.39 -29.39 1.61
N LEU A 255 -4.97 -28.39 0.94
CA LEU A 255 -5.33 -28.48 -0.48
C LEU A 255 -4.07 -28.58 -1.36
N GLY A 256 -3.01 -27.83 -1.02
CA GLY A 256 -1.72 -27.90 -1.69
C GLY A 256 -1.14 -29.32 -1.68
N VAL A 257 -1.16 -30.00 -0.54
CA VAL A 257 -0.69 -31.39 -0.41
C VAL A 257 -1.65 -32.37 -1.11
N LYS A 258 -2.96 -32.20 -0.95
CA LYS A 258 -3.98 -33.09 -1.52
C LYS A 258 -3.98 -33.13 -3.05
N TYR A 259 -3.63 -32.01 -3.69
CA TYR A 259 -3.66 -31.85 -5.15
C TYR A 259 -2.27 -31.69 -5.78
N ARG A 260 -1.18 -31.94 -5.04
CA ARG A 260 0.19 -31.90 -5.57
C ARG A 260 0.41 -32.90 -6.70
N ASP A 261 1.29 -32.56 -7.62
CA ASP A 261 1.88 -33.49 -8.58
C ASP A 261 3.23 -33.96 -8.04
N ILE A 262 3.58 -35.21 -8.29
CA ILE A 262 4.91 -35.76 -8.04
C ILE A 262 5.42 -36.21 -9.40
N GLY A 263 6.48 -35.54 -9.87
CA GLY A 263 7.13 -35.84 -11.14
C GLY A 263 7.85 -37.19 -11.09
N GLU A 264 8.21 -37.70 -12.27
CA GLU A 264 8.99 -38.95 -12.41
C GLU A 264 10.43 -38.81 -11.86
N ASP A 265 10.91 -37.57 -11.81
CA ASP A 265 12.18 -37.13 -11.20
C ASP A 265 12.09 -36.95 -9.67
N GLY A 266 10.91 -37.19 -9.09
CA GLY A 266 10.65 -36.99 -7.67
C GLY A 266 10.29 -35.55 -7.30
N VAL A 267 10.20 -34.63 -8.26
CA VAL A 267 9.90 -33.22 -8.00
C VAL A 267 8.45 -33.04 -7.57
N VAL A 268 8.22 -32.35 -6.47
CA VAL A 268 6.89 -32.17 -5.88
C VAL A 268 6.35 -30.77 -6.15
N GLU A 269 5.32 -30.69 -7.00
CA GLU A 269 4.68 -29.44 -7.37
C GLU A 269 3.31 -29.29 -6.71
N GLY A 270 3.20 -28.38 -5.74
CA GLY A 270 1.98 -28.11 -4.99
C GLY A 270 1.44 -26.69 -5.15
N GLY A 271 0.39 -26.39 -4.40
CA GLY A 271 -0.08 -25.02 -4.19
C GLY A 271 -1.32 -24.61 -4.99
N PRO A 272 -1.67 -23.30 -4.94
CA PRO A 272 -2.95 -22.81 -5.41
C PRO A 272 -3.23 -23.03 -6.88
N MET A 273 -2.21 -22.88 -7.73
CA MET A 273 -2.31 -23.13 -9.16
C MET A 273 -2.74 -24.58 -9.45
N ARG A 274 -2.28 -25.54 -8.65
CA ARG A 274 -2.61 -26.97 -8.78
C ARG A 274 -3.99 -27.29 -8.22
N TYR A 275 -4.30 -26.85 -7.00
CA TYR A 275 -5.60 -27.17 -6.40
C TYR A 275 -6.76 -26.38 -7.04
N LEU A 276 -6.54 -25.18 -7.58
CA LEU A 276 -7.56 -24.45 -8.34
C LEU A 276 -7.87 -25.18 -9.65
N ARG A 277 -6.84 -25.59 -10.41
CA ARG A 277 -7.02 -26.33 -11.67
C ARG A 277 -7.67 -27.69 -11.44
N LYS A 278 -7.12 -28.52 -10.55
CA LYS A 278 -7.61 -29.89 -10.33
C LYS A 278 -8.86 -29.96 -9.46
N GLY A 279 -8.92 -29.15 -8.41
CA GLY A 279 -10.04 -29.12 -7.47
C GLY A 279 -11.32 -28.64 -8.13
N LEU A 280 -11.27 -27.57 -8.92
CA LEU A 280 -12.44 -27.07 -9.66
C LEU A 280 -12.79 -27.95 -10.87
N ALA A 281 -11.80 -28.58 -11.53
CA ALA A 281 -12.09 -29.57 -12.56
C ALA A 281 -12.93 -30.74 -12.04
N ARG A 282 -12.66 -31.23 -10.82
CA ARG A 282 -13.49 -32.26 -10.17
C ARG A 282 -14.91 -31.80 -9.81
N LYS A 283 -15.19 -30.50 -9.84
CA LYS A 283 -16.52 -29.90 -9.65
C LYS A 283 -17.19 -29.50 -10.96
N ASN A 284 -16.73 -30.04 -12.10
CA ASN A 284 -17.19 -29.67 -13.45
C ASN A 284 -16.93 -28.19 -13.82
N MET A 285 -16.01 -27.52 -13.14
CA MET A 285 -15.63 -26.11 -13.39
C MET A 285 -14.20 -26.00 -13.94
N LYS A 286 -13.84 -26.88 -14.88
CA LYS A 286 -12.46 -27.00 -15.42
C LYS A 286 -11.95 -25.68 -16.04
N GLY A 287 -12.79 -25.00 -16.82
CA GLY A 287 -12.43 -23.73 -17.47
C GLY A 287 -12.09 -22.64 -16.45
N LEU A 288 -12.97 -22.44 -15.46
CA LEU A 288 -12.72 -21.47 -14.38
C LEU A 288 -11.45 -21.80 -13.60
N GLY A 289 -11.25 -23.08 -13.25
CA GLY A 289 -10.07 -23.51 -12.50
C GLY A 289 -8.75 -23.26 -13.23
N GLN A 290 -8.74 -23.40 -14.55
CA GLN A 290 -7.57 -23.10 -15.37
C GLN A 290 -7.29 -21.60 -15.42
N VAL A 291 -8.32 -20.77 -15.63
CA VAL A 291 -8.17 -19.31 -15.65
C VAL A 291 -7.66 -18.80 -14.30
N LEU A 292 -8.27 -19.22 -13.20
CA LEU A 292 -7.85 -18.81 -11.85
C LEU A 292 -6.42 -19.26 -11.52
N ALA A 293 -6.02 -20.46 -11.93
CA ALA A 293 -4.66 -20.95 -11.73
C ALA A 293 -3.61 -20.09 -12.46
N VAL A 294 -3.90 -19.69 -13.71
CA VAL A 294 -2.99 -18.83 -14.50
C VAL A 294 -2.91 -17.43 -13.91
N ILE A 295 -4.05 -16.82 -13.56
CA ILE A 295 -4.08 -15.51 -12.90
C ILE A 295 -3.28 -15.54 -11.60
N PHE A 296 -3.52 -16.56 -10.76
CA PHE A 296 -2.81 -16.69 -9.49
C PHE A 296 -1.30 -16.87 -9.69
N ALA A 297 -0.86 -17.63 -10.70
CA ALA A 297 0.56 -17.78 -11.04
C ALA A 297 1.21 -16.45 -11.43
N ILE A 298 0.58 -15.68 -12.32
CA ILE A 298 1.09 -14.37 -12.76
C ILE A 298 1.17 -13.39 -11.58
N LEU A 299 0.11 -13.32 -10.77
CA LEU A 299 0.09 -12.46 -9.59
C LEU A 299 1.13 -12.87 -8.54
N THR A 300 1.36 -14.17 -8.35
CA THR A 300 2.36 -14.68 -7.40
C THR A 300 3.77 -14.32 -7.84
N ILE A 301 4.07 -14.45 -9.15
CA ILE A 301 5.37 -14.04 -9.72
C ILE A 301 5.57 -12.53 -9.51
N GLY A 302 4.56 -11.71 -9.83
CA GLY A 302 4.64 -10.27 -9.58
C GLY A 302 4.83 -9.92 -8.10
N ALA A 303 4.08 -10.59 -7.22
CA ALA A 303 4.17 -10.39 -5.78
C ALA A 303 5.53 -10.81 -5.20
N SER A 304 6.20 -11.82 -5.75
CA SER A 304 7.51 -12.25 -5.25
C SER A 304 8.60 -11.21 -5.49
N PHE A 305 8.54 -10.44 -6.58
CA PHE A 305 9.48 -9.34 -6.80
C PHE A 305 9.25 -8.19 -5.82
N GLY A 306 7.99 -7.79 -5.64
CA GLY A 306 7.65 -6.68 -4.74
C GLY A 306 7.87 -7.02 -3.27
N GLY A 307 7.17 -8.03 -2.77
CA GLY A 307 7.17 -8.37 -1.35
C GLY A 307 8.36 -9.19 -0.89
N GLY A 308 8.91 -10.05 -1.75
CA GLY A 308 9.98 -10.98 -1.38
C GLY A 308 11.40 -10.46 -1.66
N ASN A 309 11.57 -9.52 -2.58
CA ASN A 309 12.89 -9.02 -2.98
C ASN A 309 13.07 -7.52 -2.73
N MET A 310 12.16 -6.67 -3.22
CA MET A 310 12.33 -5.21 -3.10
C MET A 310 12.03 -4.65 -1.71
N PHE A 311 11.18 -5.31 -0.92
CA PHE A 311 10.69 -4.82 0.38
C PHE A 311 11.36 -5.48 1.60
N GLN A 312 11.93 -6.69 1.43
CA GLN A 312 12.66 -7.40 2.50
C GLN A 312 14.09 -6.91 2.59
#